data_AF-A0A8G0L9P8-F1
#
_entry.id   AF-A0A8G0L9P8-F1
#
_cell.length_a   1.000
_cell.length_b   1.000
_cell.length_c   1.000
_cell.angle_alpha   90.00
_cell.angle_beta   90.00
_cell.angle_gamma   90.00
#
_symmetry.space_group_name_H-M   'P 1'
#
loop_
_entity.id
_entity.type
_entity.pdbx_description
1 polymer ?
#
loop_
_entity_poly.entity_id
_entity_poly.type
_entity_poly.pdbx_seq_one_letter_code
_entity_poly.pdbx_strand_id
1 'polypeptide(L)'
;MSSRPDIVGPQAGPESPYPYKMEGKVISGFGRGSKELGIPTANLPVDDTLTPWIANIPSGVYFGYASLALPPSHPDHPSSAPSGAFTVFPMVMSIGYNPFYKNTVRSAEVHILHKFGRDFYDAHMRLLILGFIREEKDYKSLEALIDDINFDCEVAKKSLSREGWAWDKGSEEDAEWFVKPL
;
A
#
# COMPACT_ATOMS: atom_id res chain seq x y z
N MET A 1 -2.95 23.93 17.27
CA MET A 1 -2.42 22.78 16.52
C MET A 1 -3.62 22.12 15.85
N SER A 2 -3.67 22.08 14.52
CA SER A 2 -4.74 21.35 13.83
C SER A 2 -4.50 19.86 14.06
N SER A 3 -5.35 19.19 14.82
CA SER A 3 -5.27 17.74 14.98
C SER A 3 -5.62 17.09 13.65
N ARG A 4 -4.72 16.25 13.14
CA ARG A 4 -4.99 15.45 11.93
C ARG A 4 -6.26 14.61 12.14
N PRO A 5 -7.13 14.47 11.14
CA PRO A 5 -8.31 13.64 11.28
C PRO A 5 -7.88 12.17 11.46
N ASP A 6 -8.63 11.43 12.28
CA ASP A 6 -8.38 10.01 12.55
C ASP A 6 -9.12 9.07 11.57
N ILE A 7 -9.90 9.65 10.65
CA ILE A 7 -10.56 8.98 9.53
C ILE A 7 -10.54 9.93 8.32
N VAL A 8 -10.39 9.40 7.11
CA VAL A 8 -10.34 10.21 5.88
C VAL A 8 -11.30 9.68 4.81
N GLY A 9 -11.70 10.55 3.89
CA GLY A 9 -12.64 10.21 2.82
C GLY A 9 -14.10 10.06 3.28
N PRO A 10 -15.05 10.01 2.33
CA PRO A 10 -16.48 10.03 2.64
C PRO A 10 -16.98 8.69 3.22
N GLN A 11 -18.12 8.75 3.90
CA GLN A 11 -18.71 7.56 4.52
C GLN A 11 -19.13 6.50 3.49
N ALA A 12 -19.57 6.94 2.30
CA ALA A 12 -20.10 6.06 1.26
C ALA A 12 -19.04 5.18 0.58
N GLY A 13 -17.76 5.55 0.64
CA GLY A 13 -16.69 4.82 -0.02
C GLY A 13 -15.67 5.75 -0.69
N PRO A 14 -14.74 5.20 -1.48
CA PRO A 14 -13.85 5.96 -2.33
C PRO A 14 -14.62 6.76 -3.39
N GLU A 15 -14.14 7.96 -3.71
CA GLU A 15 -14.67 8.80 -4.81
C GLU A 15 -13.65 8.87 -5.95
N SER A 16 -14.10 9.20 -7.16
CA SER A 16 -13.22 9.44 -8.30
C SER A 16 -12.09 10.40 -7.90
N PRO A 17 -10.82 10.09 -8.22
CA PRO A 17 -10.36 9.09 -9.19
C PRO A 17 -10.04 7.70 -8.61
N TYR A 18 -10.41 7.40 -7.38
CA TYR A 18 -10.16 6.09 -6.77
C TYR A 18 -11.16 5.02 -7.28
N PRO A 19 -10.77 3.74 -7.36
CA PRO A 19 -9.45 3.20 -7.00
C PRO A 19 -8.37 3.46 -8.05
N TYR A 20 -7.15 3.77 -7.62
CA TYR A 20 -5.98 3.59 -8.49
C TYR A 20 -5.49 2.14 -8.39
N LYS A 21 -5.13 1.57 -9.54
CA LYS A 21 -4.62 0.20 -9.67
C LYS A 21 -3.12 0.20 -9.98
N MET A 22 -2.38 -0.67 -9.29
CA MET A 22 -0.96 -0.94 -9.52
C MET A 22 -0.68 -2.42 -9.28
N GLU A 23 0.22 -3.01 -10.06
CA GLU A 23 0.72 -4.36 -9.79
C GLU A 23 2.19 -4.51 -10.13
N GLY A 24 2.82 -5.52 -9.56
CA GLY A 24 4.21 -5.88 -9.85
C GLY A 24 4.77 -6.89 -8.86
N LYS A 25 6.00 -7.33 -9.12
CA LYS A 25 6.76 -8.12 -8.17
C LYS A 25 7.37 -7.24 -7.09
N VAL A 26 7.36 -7.72 -5.86
CA VAL A 26 8.01 -7.03 -4.74
C VAL A 26 9.52 -7.04 -4.95
N ILE A 27 10.11 -5.86 -5.07
CA ILE A 27 11.55 -5.67 -5.25
C ILE A 27 12.23 -5.21 -3.96
N SER A 28 13.54 -5.43 -3.89
CA SER A 28 14.36 -4.89 -2.81
C SER A 28 14.44 -3.36 -2.91
N GLY A 29 14.17 -2.68 -1.80
CA GLY A 29 14.44 -1.25 -1.65
C GLY A 29 15.90 -0.97 -1.30
N PHE A 30 16.17 0.25 -0.83
CA PHE A 30 17.53 0.72 -0.51
C PHE A 30 17.99 0.42 0.93
N GLY A 31 17.31 -0.50 1.64
CA GLY A 31 17.73 -0.93 2.97
C GLY A 31 17.76 0.20 4.02
N ARG A 32 16.83 1.17 3.95
CA ARG A 32 16.80 2.35 4.85
C ARG A 32 16.32 2.06 6.28
N GLY A 33 16.45 0.81 6.75
CA GLY A 33 16.10 0.43 8.13
C GLY A 33 14.61 0.34 8.45
N SER A 34 13.69 0.46 7.49
CA SER A 34 12.24 0.42 7.76
C SER A 34 11.78 -0.84 8.54
N LYS A 35 12.44 -1.98 8.30
CA LYS A 35 12.30 -3.20 9.11
C LYS A 35 12.72 -3.03 10.57
N GLU A 36 13.84 -2.37 10.83
CA GLU A 36 14.35 -2.10 12.19
C GLU A 36 13.45 -1.11 12.94
N LEU A 37 12.73 -0.25 12.21
CA LEU A 37 11.72 0.66 12.76
C LEU A 37 10.37 -0.04 13.03
N GLY A 38 10.24 -1.33 12.70
CA GLY A 38 8.99 -2.08 12.85
C GLY A 38 7.95 -1.81 11.76
N ILE A 39 8.32 -1.11 10.69
CA ILE A 39 7.42 -0.68 9.60
C ILE A 39 8.03 -1.15 8.26
N PRO A 40 8.10 -2.47 8.00
CA PRO A 40 8.67 -3.00 6.77
C PRO A 40 7.90 -2.52 5.53
N THR A 41 8.62 -2.02 4.52
CA THR A 41 8.02 -1.60 3.25
C THR A 41 8.42 -2.52 2.09
N ALA A 42 7.43 -2.90 1.29
CA ALA A 42 7.59 -3.57 0.00
C ALA A 42 7.67 -2.51 -1.09
N ASN A 43 8.70 -2.58 -1.95
CA ASN A 43 8.83 -1.68 -3.08
C ASN A 43 8.20 -2.33 -4.31
N LEU A 44 7.47 -1.55 -5.11
CA LEU A 44 6.98 -1.97 -6.42
C LEU A 44 7.70 -1.21 -7.53
N PRO A 45 7.94 -1.85 -8.69
CA PRO A 45 8.45 -1.16 -9.87
C PRO A 45 7.43 -0.12 -10.32
N VAL A 46 7.89 1.11 -10.53
CA VAL A 46 7.08 2.13 -11.19
C VAL A 46 7.37 2.07 -12.68
N ASP A 47 6.34 1.71 -13.44
CA ASP A 47 6.37 1.63 -14.90
C ASP A 47 5.29 2.56 -15.45
N ASP A 48 5.70 3.62 -16.15
CA ASP A 48 4.79 4.63 -16.72
C ASP A 48 3.83 4.03 -17.77
N THR A 49 4.15 2.87 -18.34
CA THR A 49 3.27 2.18 -19.30
C THR A 49 2.11 1.45 -18.60
N LEU A 50 2.34 0.95 -17.39
CA LEU A 50 1.36 0.21 -16.59
C LEU A 50 0.65 1.09 -15.56
N THR A 51 1.35 2.12 -15.08
CA THR A 51 0.88 3.03 -14.01
C THR A 51 1.00 4.50 -14.41
N PRO A 52 0.49 4.93 -15.58
CA PRO A 52 0.69 6.31 -16.08
C PRO A 52 0.11 7.39 -15.14
N TRP A 53 -0.89 7.05 -14.34
CA TRP A 53 -1.49 7.95 -13.36
C TRP A 53 -0.50 8.40 -12.27
N ILE A 54 0.51 7.58 -11.94
CA ILE A 54 1.42 7.82 -10.81
C ILE A 54 2.27 9.09 -10.97
N ALA A 55 2.48 9.51 -12.22
CA ALA A 55 3.21 10.71 -12.58
C ALA A 55 2.46 12.01 -12.24
N ASN A 56 1.12 11.94 -12.14
CA ASN A 56 0.25 13.13 -12.02
C ASN A 56 -0.44 13.26 -10.66
N ILE A 57 -0.25 12.30 -9.75
CA ILE A 57 -0.84 12.36 -8.41
C ILE A 57 0.11 13.03 -7.40
N PRO A 58 -0.42 13.66 -6.34
CA PRO A 58 0.40 14.23 -5.27
C PRO A 58 1.33 13.19 -4.64
N SER A 59 2.54 13.61 -4.26
CA SER A 59 3.35 12.82 -3.34
C SER A 59 2.72 12.81 -1.95
N GLY A 60 2.83 11.68 -1.25
CA GLY A 60 2.34 11.55 0.12
C GLY A 60 1.96 10.13 0.47
N VAL A 61 1.14 10.02 1.53
CA VAL A 61 0.67 8.75 2.07
C VAL A 61 -0.75 8.49 1.61
N TYR A 62 -0.92 7.31 1.04
CA TYR A 62 -2.18 6.74 0.57
C TYR A 62 -2.51 5.48 1.36
N PHE A 63 -3.73 4.98 1.20
CA PHE A 63 -4.17 3.74 1.82
C PHE A 63 -5.13 2.96 0.92
N GLY A 64 -5.32 1.70 1.27
CA GLY A 64 -6.21 0.81 0.54
C GLY A 64 -5.90 -0.64 0.88
N TYR A 65 -5.90 -1.50 -0.14
CA TYR A 65 -5.61 -2.91 0.03
C TYR A 65 -4.46 -3.36 -0.88
N ALA A 66 -3.68 -4.30 -0.37
CA ALA A 66 -2.74 -5.09 -1.13
C ALA A 66 -3.26 -6.53 -1.23
N SER A 67 -3.28 -7.10 -2.42
CA SER A 67 -3.45 -8.54 -2.60
C SER A 67 -2.09 -9.15 -2.94
N LEU A 68 -1.74 -10.25 -2.29
CA LEU A 68 -0.41 -10.86 -2.37
C LEU A 68 -0.50 -12.33 -2.73
N ALA A 69 0.19 -12.73 -3.80
CA ALA A 69 0.35 -14.13 -4.20
C ALA A 69 1.57 -14.73 -3.48
N LEU A 70 1.37 -15.16 -2.23
CA LEU A 70 2.42 -15.81 -1.45
C LEU A 70 2.72 -17.22 -1.97
N PRO A 71 3.99 -17.65 -2.05
CA PRO A 71 4.31 -19.01 -2.47
C PRO A 71 3.78 -20.02 -1.42
N PRO A 72 3.42 -21.26 -1.82
CA PRO A 72 2.91 -22.28 -0.89
C PRO A 72 3.85 -22.62 0.29
N SER A 73 5.15 -22.32 0.14
CA SER A 73 6.16 -22.50 1.20
C SER A 73 6.25 -21.36 2.21
N HIS A 74 5.52 -20.25 2.00
CA HIS A 74 5.50 -19.11 2.90
C HIS A 74 4.67 -19.42 4.15
N PRO A 75 5.12 -19.07 5.38
CA PRO A 75 4.38 -19.37 6.60
C PRO A 75 2.98 -18.74 6.66
N ASP A 76 2.81 -17.57 6.03
CA ASP A 76 1.53 -16.88 5.91
C ASP A 76 0.69 -17.30 4.68
N HIS A 77 1.10 -18.30 3.90
CA HIS A 77 0.26 -18.82 2.81
C HIS A 77 -0.93 -19.59 3.41
N PRO A 78 -2.19 -19.27 3.04
CA PRO A 78 -3.34 -19.97 3.61
C PRO A 78 -3.31 -21.46 3.25
N SER A 79 -3.40 -22.35 4.25
CA SER A 79 -3.20 -23.80 4.04
C SER A 79 -4.20 -24.44 3.07
N SER A 80 -5.37 -23.82 2.88
CA SER A 80 -6.41 -24.28 1.94
C SER A 80 -6.39 -23.57 0.59
N ALA A 81 -5.51 -22.58 0.40
CA ALA A 81 -5.44 -21.83 -0.84
C ALA A 81 -4.68 -22.61 -1.92
N PRO A 82 -5.14 -22.56 -3.20
CA PRO A 82 -4.35 -23.11 -4.29
C PRO A 82 -3.09 -22.26 -4.53
N SER A 83 -2.09 -22.87 -5.18
CA SER A 83 -0.92 -22.13 -5.64
C SER A 83 -1.33 -20.99 -6.57
N GLY A 84 -0.77 -19.80 -6.38
CA GLY A 84 -1.10 -18.60 -7.16
C GLY A 84 -2.34 -17.84 -6.67
N ALA A 85 -2.99 -18.28 -5.59
CA ALA A 85 -4.05 -17.51 -4.95
C ALA A 85 -3.51 -16.23 -4.30
N PHE A 86 -4.29 -15.16 -4.42
CA PHE A 86 -4.00 -13.89 -3.76
C PHE A 86 -4.69 -13.81 -2.40
N THR A 87 -3.99 -13.31 -1.40
CA THR A 87 -4.54 -12.99 -0.06
C THR A 87 -4.58 -11.47 0.12
N VAL A 88 -5.72 -10.94 0.55
CA VAL A 88 -5.96 -9.49 0.68
C VAL A 88 -5.62 -9.01 2.09
N PHE A 89 -4.91 -7.88 2.17
CA PHE A 89 -4.53 -7.21 3.41
C PHE A 89 -4.74 -5.69 3.29
N PRO A 90 -5.13 -5.00 4.37
CA PRO A 90 -5.10 -3.54 4.38
C PRO A 90 -3.66 -3.04 4.34
N MET A 91 -3.44 -1.87 3.72
CA MET A 91 -2.12 -1.29 3.56
C MET A 91 -2.14 0.24 3.65
N VAL A 92 -0.98 0.80 3.99
CA VAL A 92 -0.62 2.19 3.66
C VAL A 92 0.49 2.19 2.64
N MET A 93 0.58 3.26 1.87
CA MET A 93 1.56 3.40 0.79
C MET A 93 2.14 4.80 0.75
N SER A 94 3.45 4.91 0.66
CA SER A 94 4.12 6.16 0.32
C SER A 94 4.37 6.21 -1.17
N ILE A 95 3.92 7.30 -1.81
CA ILE A 95 4.25 7.61 -3.19
C ILE A 95 5.04 8.91 -3.20
N GLY A 96 6.25 8.88 -3.75
CA GLY A 96 7.17 10.01 -3.71
C GLY A 96 8.15 9.98 -4.87
N TYR A 97 9.33 10.53 -4.65
CA TYR A 97 10.43 10.49 -5.61
C TYR A 97 11.65 9.81 -5.01
N ASN A 98 12.39 9.10 -5.84
CA ASN A 98 13.60 8.41 -5.44
C ASN A 98 14.80 9.38 -5.38
N PRO A 99 15.40 9.62 -4.19
CA PRO A 99 16.54 10.54 -4.06
C PRO A 99 17.80 10.09 -4.81
N PHE A 100 17.99 8.78 -5.01
CA PHE A 100 19.16 8.25 -5.72
C PHE A 100 19.15 8.57 -7.21
N TYR A 101 17.97 8.81 -7.78
CA TYR A 101 17.80 9.26 -9.17
C TYR A 101 17.54 10.77 -9.23
N LYS A 102 18.13 11.56 -8.33
CA LYS A 102 17.96 13.03 -8.28
C LYS A 102 16.48 13.46 -8.23
N ASN A 103 15.63 12.64 -7.62
CA ASN A 103 14.18 12.84 -7.55
C ASN A 103 13.47 12.95 -8.93
N THR A 104 13.99 12.32 -9.98
CA THR A 104 13.34 12.31 -11.29
C THR A 104 12.46 11.08 -11.53
N VAL A 105 12.60 10.05 -10.70
CA VAL A 105 11.86 8.78 -10.80
C VAL A 105 10.92 8.65 -9.61
N ARG A 106 9.65 8.32 -9.89
CA ARG A 106 8.65 8.07 -8.84
C ARG A 106 9.01 6.82 -8.04
N SER A 107 8.66 6.80 -6.76
CA SER A 107 8.77 5.63 -5.89
C SER A 107 7.41 5.24 -5.32
N ALA A 108 7.24 3.94 -5.10
CA ALA A 108 6.01 3.30 -4.63
C ALA A 108 6.37 2.30 -3.53
N GLU A 109 6.12 2.66 -2.28
CA GLU A 109 6.50 1.87 -1.09
C GLU A 109 5.27 1.51 -0.28
N VAL A 110 4.99 0.21 -0.12
CA VAL A 110 3.79 -0.32 0.54
C VAL A 110 4.16 -0.88 1.90
N HIS A 111 3.49 -0.42 2.95
CA HIS A 111 3.49 -1.10 4.24
C HIS A 111 2.15 -1.83 4.41
N ILE A 112 2.20 -3.16 4.38
CA ILE A 112 1.04 -4.00 4.62
C ILE A 112 0.79 -4.04 6.13
N LEU A 113 -0.45 -3.82 6.55
CA LEU A 113 -0.86 -3.83 7.97
C LEU A 113 -1.07 -5.27 8.48
N HIS A 114 -0.08 -6.12 8.24
CA HIS A 114 -0.01 -7.51 8.68
C HIS A 114 1.44 -7.85 9.08
N LYS A 115 1.58 -8.63 10.14
CA LYS A 115 2.90 -9.08 10.60
C LYS A 115 3.22 -10.43 9.97
N PHE A 116 4.02 -10.40 8.90
CA PHE A 116 4.49 -11.60 8.23
C PHE A 116 5.57 -12.34 9.02
N GLY A 117 5.58 -13.66 8.93
CA GLY A 117 6.62 -14.52 9.50
C GLY A 117 7.90 -14.58 8.67
N ARG A 118 7.88 -14.08 7.43
CA ARG A 118 9.02 -14.04 6.50
C ARG A 118 8.85 -12.92 5.47
N ASP A 119 9.95 -12.52 4.85
CA ASP A 119 9.95 -11.69 3.65
C ASP A 119 9.30 -12.40 2.46
N PHE A 120 8.71 -11.60 1.57
CA PHE A 120 7.99 -12.03 0.38
C PHE A 120 8.50 -11.33 -0.90
N TYR A 121 9.82 -11.14 -1.02
CA TYR A 121 10.44 -10.68 -2.27
C TYR A 121 10.05 -11.58 -3.45
N ASP A 122 9.97 -10.99 -4.64
CA ASP A 122 9.51 -11.61 -5.89
C ASP A 122 8.05 -12.10 -5.91
N ALA A 123 7.33 -12.05 -4.78
CA ALA A 123 5.89 -12.30 -4.77
C ALA A 123 5.16 -11.23 -5.59
N HIS A 124 4.13 -11.65 -6.31
CA HIS A 124 3.30 -10.74 -7.09
C HIS A 124 2.30 -10.05 -6.16
N MET A 125 2.23 -8.73 -6.27
CA MET A 125 1.32 -7.90 -5.49
C MET A 125 0.46 -7.07 -6.44
N ARG A 126 -0.84 -6.97 -6.13
CA ARG A 126 -1.74 -5.98 -6.71
C ARG A 126 -2.19 -5.01 -5.62
N LEU A 127 -2.47 -3.78 -6.00
CA LEU A 127 -2.91 -2.72 -5.10
C LEU A 127 -4.22 -2.12 -5.60
N LEU A 128 -5.15 -1.94 -4.67
CA LEU A 128 -6.28 -1.03 -4.80
C LEU A 128 -6.02 0.15 -3.85
N ILE A 129 -5.64 1.29 -4.42
CA ILE A 129 -5.38 2.51 -3.67
C ILE A 129 -6.67 3.31 -3.62
N LEU A 130 -7.22 3.50 -2.43
CA LEU A 130 -8.60 3.94 -2.22
C LEU A 130 -8.72 5.38 -1.73
N GLY A 131 -7.63 5.96 -1.22
CA GLY A 131 -7.67 7.31 -0.71
C GLY A 131 -6.31 7.86 -0.30
N PHE A 132 -6.30 9.15 -0.02
CA PHE A 132 -5.14 9.92 0.42
C PHE A 132 -5.27 10.27 1.90
N ILE A 133 -4.18 10.10 2.67
CA ILE A 133 -4.11 10.45 4.09
C ILE A 133 -3.50 11.83 4.27
N ARG A 134 -2.32 12.07 3.66
CA ARG A 134 -1.56 13.32 3.85
C ARG A 134 -0.43 13.47 2.85
N GLU A 135 0.03 14.71 2.69
CA GLU A 135 1.26 15.04 1.95
C GLU A 135 2.52 14.49 2.63
N GLU A 136 3.62 14.47 1.88
CA GLU A 136 4.96 14.23 2.42
C GLU A 136 5.29 15.25 3.52
N LYS A 137 6.09 14.81 4.49
CA LYS A 137 6.52 15.65 5.61
C LYS A 137 8.00 15.47 5.84
N ASP A 138 8.65 16.58 6.16
CA ASP A 138 10.00 16.57 6.71
C ASP A 138 9.94 16.31 8.22
N TYR A 139 10.79 15.41 8.71
CA TYR A 139 10.86 15.06 10.11
C TYR A 139 12.18 15.52 10.72
N LYS A 140 12.09 16.10 11.92
CA LYS A 140 13.25 16.54 12.70
C LYS A 140 13.87 15.43 13.56
N SER A 141 13.15 14.32 13.73
CA SER A 141 13.63 13.14 14.44
C SER A 141 13.00 11.87 13.87
N LEU A 142 13.62 10.73 14.17
CA LEU A 142 13.14 9.41 13.76
C LEU A 142 11.83 9.04 14.47
N GLU A 143 11.69 9.42 15.73
CA GLU A 143 10.51 9.17 16.55
C GLU A 143 9.30 9.87 15.96
N ALA A 144 9.44 11.13 15.53
CA ALA A 144 8.36 11.87 14.91
C ALA A 144 7.89 11.22 13.59
N LEU A 145 8.82 10.63 12.82
CA LEU A 145 8.49 9.86 11.62
C LEU A 145 7.71 8.59 11.96
N ILE A 146 8.17 7.82 12.95
CA ILE A 146 7.52 6.58 13.40
C ILE A 146 6.11 6.89 13.92
N ASP A 147 5.95 7.92 14.74
CA ASP A 147 4.66 8.33 15.30
C ASP A 147 3.65 8.68 14.20
N ASP A 148 4.08 9.46 13.19
CA ASP A 148 3.20 9.81 12.08
C ASP A 148 2.84 8.60 11.21
N ILE A 149 3.77 7.66 10.97
CA ILE A 149 3.46 6.43 10.22
C ILE A 149 2.48 5.55 11.01
N ASN A 150 2.68 5.38 12.31
CA ASN A 150 1.75 4.64 13.15
C ASN A 150 0.36 5.28 13.13
N PHE A 151 0.29 6.61 13.18
CA PHE A 151 -0.97 7.33 13.03
C PHE A 151 -1.59 7.12 11.63
N ASP A 152 -0.80 7.11 10.55
CA ASP A 152 -1.27 6.81 9.20
C ASP A 152 -1.88 5.40 9.12
N CYS A 153 -1.25 4.41 9.77
CA CYS A 153 -1.77 3.05 9.85
C CYS A 153 -3.11 2.97 10.59
N GLU A 154 -3.26 3.71 11.69
CA GLU A 154 -4.53 3.78 12.44
C GLU A 154 -5.63 4.49 11.64
N VAL A 155 -5.30 5.57 10.92
CA VAL A 155 -6.23 6.24 10.00
C VAL A 155 -6.69 5.29 8.91
N ALA A 156 -5.77 4.51 8.30
CA ALA A 156 -6.12 3.53 7.28
C ALA A 156 -7.06 2.45 7.83
N LYS A 157 -6.74 1.85 8.99
CA LYS A 157 -7.61 0.84 9.63
C LYS A 157 -9.00 1.38 9.89
N LYS A 158 -9.11 2.56 10.50
CA LYS A 158 -10.40 3.21 10.79
C LYS A 158 -11.17 3.50 9.50
N SER A 159 -10.50 4.05 8.49
CA SER A 159 -11.12 4.42 7.21
C SER A 159 -11.64 3.20 6.44
N LEU A 160 -10.87 2.11 6.42
CA LEU A 160 -11.20 0.86 5.73
C LEU A 160 -12.21 -0.02 6.47
N SER A 161 -12.42 0.21 7.78
CA SER A 161 -13.42 -0.54 8.56
C SER A 161 -14.88 -0.23 8.20
N ARG A 162 -15.11 0.83 7.42
CA ARG A 162 -16.43 1.23 6.95
C ARG A 162 -16.88 0.36 5.78
N GLU A 163 -18.16 0.02 5.72
CA GLU A 163 -18.71 -0.89 4.71
C GLU A 163 -18.37 -0.49 3.27
N GLY A 164 -18.56 0.78 2.90
CA GLY A 164 -18.27 1.28 1.54
C GLY A 164 -16.79 1.28 1.14
N TRP A 165 -15.91 0.93 2.08
CA TRP A 165 -14.46 0.88 1.89
C TRP A 165 -13.92 -0.56 1.86
N ALA A 166 -14.78 -1.58 1.89
CA ALA A 166 -14.33 -2.95 1.65
C ALA A 166 -13.90 -3.12 0.18
N TRP A 167 -12.84 -3.90 -0.04
CA TRP A 167 -12.19 -4.05 -1.36
C TRP A 167 -13.12 -4.63 -2.43
N ASP A 168 -14.16 -5.36 -2.03
CA ASP A 168 -15.14 -6.04 -2.87
C ASP A 168 -16.42 -5.20 -3.10
N LYS A 169 -16.45 -3.95 -2.63
CA LYS A 169 -17.59 -3.01 -2.81
C LYS A 169 -17.43 -2.05 -3.98
N GLY A 170 -16.28 -2.06 -4.63
CA GLY A 170 -16.03 -1.32 -5.88
C GLY A 170 -16.71 -1.95 -7.09
N SER A 171 -16.12 -1.79 -8.27
CA SER A 171 -16.60 -2.47 -9.46
C SER A 171 -16.30 -3.99 -9.38
N GLU A 172 -17.17 -4.81 -9.99
CA GLU A 172 -16.95 -6.26 -10.09
C GLU A 172 -15.64 -6.57 -10.82
N GLU A 173 -15.32 -5.81 -11.88
CA GLU A 173 -14.06 -5.93 -12.62
C GLU A 173 -12.83 -5.70 -11.73
N ASP A 174 -12.86 -4.67 -10.87
CA ASP A 174 -11.75 -4.38 -9.95
C ASP A 174 -11.60 -5.49 -8.91
N ALA A 175 -12.71 -5.97 -8.34
CA ALA A 175 -12.70 -7.05 -7.36
C ALA A 175 -12.17 -8.35 -7.97
N GLU A 176 -12.63 -8.71 -9.17
CA GLU A 176 -12.15 -9.88 -9.91
C GLU A 176 -10.66 -9.77 -10.23
N TRP A 177 -10.22 -8.66 -10.84
CA TRP A 177 -8.80 -8.42 -11.14
C TRP A 177 -7.95 -8.50 -9.88
N PHE A 178 -8.43 -7.99 -8.76
CA PHE A 178 -7.64 -7.90 -7.54
C PHE A 178 -7.29 -9.26 -6.94
N VAL A 179 -8.14 -10.27 -7.09
CA VAL A 179 -7.92 -11.62 -6.51
C VAL A 179 -7.78 -12.74 -7.53
N LYS A 180 -7.87 -12.45 -8.83
CA LYS A 180 -7.69 -13.43 -9.91
C LYS A 180 -6.34 -14.13 -9.81
N PRO A 181 -6.29 -15.48 -9.74
CA PRO A 181 -5.03 -16.23 -9.74
C PRO A 181 -4.14 -15.88 -10.95
N LEU A 182 -2.83 -15.95 -10.76
CA LEU A 182 -1.83 -15.77 -11.84
C LEU A 182 -1.91 -16.85 -12.92
#